data_AF-A0A081ABH4-F1
#
_entry.id   AF-A0A081ABH4-F1
#
_cell.length_a   1.000
_cell.length_b   1.000
_cell.length_c   1.000
_cell.angle_alpha   90.00
_cell.angle_beta   90.00
_cell.angle_gamma   90.00
#
_symmetry.space_group_name_H-M   'P 1'
#
loop_
_entity.id
_entity.type
_entity.pdbx_description
1 polymer ?
#
loop_
_entity_poly.entity_id
_entity_poly.type
_entity_poly.pdbx_seq_one_letter_code
_entity_poly.pdbx_strand_id
1 'polypeptide(L)'
;MVKNVRITYRRRHSYATKSNAIKAVKTPGGKLVAQYRKKRAAGPKCGDCKQTLKGIKHLQSKEYKNVSKTQRTVSRAYGGSRCALCVRQRIVRAFLIEEQKIVKKVLMEKLKKSKSA
;
A
#
# COMPACT_ATOMS: atom_id res chain seq x y z
N MET A 1 -13.46 -41.37 8.96
CA MET A 1 -12.13 -41.19 8.33
C MET A 1 -12.29 -40.84 6.84
N VAL A 2 -11.45 -39.96 6.28
CA VAL A 2 -11.51 -39.61 4.84
C VAL A 2 -11.05 -40.83 4.05
N LYS A 3 -11.95 -41.46 3.27
CA LYS A 3 -11.69 -42.73 2.55
C LYS A 3 -10.54 -42.66 1.52
N ASN A 4 -10.12 -41.46 1.11
CA ASN A 4 -9.01 -41.25 0.16
C ASN A 4 -8.23 -39.97 0.51
N VAL A 5 -6.94 -40.14 0.82
CA VAL A 5 -6.04 -39.06 1.27
C VAL A 5 -5.30 -38.37 0.11
N ARG A 6 -5.23 -39.02 -1.06
CA ARG A 6 -4.52 -38.50 -2.25
C ARG A 6 -5.25 -37.31 -2.87
N ILE A 7 -4.50 -36.32 -3.34
CA ILE A 7 -5.01 -35.11 -3.98
C ILE A 7 -4.31 -34.92 -5.32
N THR A 8 -5.06 -34.57 -6.35
CA THR A 8 -4.55 -34.25 -7.68
C THR A 8 -4.84 -32.79 -8.05
N TYR A 9 -4.02 -32.23 -8.95
CA TYR A 9 -4.34 -30.94 -9.55
C TYR A 9 -5.60 -31.06 -10.42
N ARG A 10 -6.45 -30.02 -10.41
CA ARG A 10 -7.72 -29.97 -11.17
C ARG A 10 -7.61 -29.18 -12.48
N ARG A 11 -6.50 -28.48 -12.70
CA ARG A 11 -6.17 -27.74 -13.92
C ARG A 11 -5.14 -28.54 -14.72
N ARG A 12 -5.04 -28.25 -16.02
CA ARG A 12 -4.04 -28.84 -16.92
C ARG A 12 -2.59 -28.60 -16.45
N HIS A 13 -2.33 -27.49 -15.75
CA HIS A 13 -1.00 -27.18 -15.21
C HIS A 13 -0.62 -28.13 -14.06
N SER A 14 0.38 -28.96 -14.30
CA SER A 14 0.82 -30.06 -13.41
C SER A 14 1.90 -29.67 -12.39
N TYR A 15 2.59 -28.54 -12.56
CA TYR A 15 3.73 -28.17 -11.72
C TYR A 15 3.37 -27.31 -10.50
N ALA A 16 4.20 -27.37 -9.45
CA ALA A 16 4.04 -26.63 -8.19
C ALA A 16 4.59 -25.19 -8.29
N THR A 17 3.94 -24.33 -9.08
CA THR A 17 4.33 -22.92 -9.24
C THR A 17 3.55 -21.98 -8.30
N LYS A 18 4.03 -20.75 -8.12
CA LYS A 18 3.36 -19.72 -7.28
C LYS A 18 1.92 -19.42 -7.70
N SER A 19 1.58 -19.56 -8.99
CA SER A 19 0.21 -19.41 -9.53
C SER A 19 -0.64 -20.66 -9.35
N ASN A 20 -0.03 -21.84 -9.16
CA ASN A 20 -0.69 -23.14 -9.05
C ASN A 20 -0.71 -23.66 -7.60
N ALA A 21 -0.53 -22.78 -6.61
CA ALA A 21 -0.58 -23.15 -5.20
C ALA A 21 -1.99 -23.64 -4.81
N ILE A 22 -2.04 -24.79 -4.14
CA ILE A 22 -3.30 -25.44 -3.73
C ILE A 22 -3.47 -25.47 -2.21
N LYS A 23 -4.73 -25.50 -1.76
CA LYS A 23 -5.15 -25.83 -0.40
C LYS A 23 -5.94 -27.13 -0.46
N ALA A 24 -5.54 -28.13 0.33
CA ALA A 24 -6.36 -29.30 0.58
C ALA A 24 -7.58 -28.88 1.41
N VAL A 25 -8.80 -29.13 0.91
CA VAL A 25 -10.05 -28.84 1.62
C VAL A 25 -10.91 -30.09 1.64
N LYS A 26 -11.44 -30.42 2.82
CA LYS A 26 -12.40 -31.51 3.01
C LYS A 26 -13.77 -31.04 2.56
N THR A 27 -14.35 -31.72 1.59
CA THR A 27 -15.70 -31.43 1.11
C THR A 27 -16.75 -32.02 2.06
N PRO A 28 -18.01 -31.54 2.02
CA PRO A 28 -19.10 -32.12 2.80
C PRO A 28 -19.28 -33.63 2.55
N GLY A 29 -19.05 -34.10 1.33
CA GLY A 29 -19.06 -35.53 0.98
C GLY A 29 -17.84 -36.33 1.49
N GLY A 30 -17.02 -35.76 2.37
CA GLY A 30 -15.92 -36.46 3.04
C GLY A 30 -14.69 -36.75 2.17
N LYS A 31 -14.56 -36.11 1.00
CA LYS A 31 -13.39 -36.25 0.08
C LYS A 31 -12.43 -35.06 0.25
N LEU A 32 -11.12 -35.27 0.07
CA LEU A 32 -10.15 -34.17 0.00
C LEU A 32 -10.02 -33.67 -1.44
N VAL A 33 -10.12 -32.34 -1.63
CA VAL A 33 -10.07 -31.70 -2.94
C VAL A 33 -9.07 -30.54 -2.93
N ALA A 34 -8.32 -30.38 -4.03
CA ALA A 34 -7.46 -29.22 -4.25
C ALA A 34 -8.29 -27.97 -4.60
N GLN A 35 -8.25 -26.95 -3.73
CA GLN A 35 -8.72 -25.61 -4.04
C GLN A 35 -7.55 -24.68 -4.35
N TYR A 36 -7.62 -23.95 -5.46
CA TYR A 36 -6.54 -23.04 -5.87
C TYR A 36 -6.54 -21.77 -5.02
N ARG A 37 -5.37 -21.42 -4.50
CA ARG A 37 -5.15 -20.16 -3.81
C ARG A 37 -4.85 -19.06 -4.82
N LYS A 38 -5.43 -17.88 -4.63
CA LYS A 38 -5.01 -16.67 -5.35
C LYS A 38 -3.65 -16.20 -4.81
N LYS A 39 -2.87 -15.53 -5.66
CA LYS A 39 -1.61 -14.90 -5.25
C LYS A 39 -1.88 -13.80 -4.22
N ARG A 40 -1.07 -13.76 -3.16
CA ARG A 40 -1.10 -12.69 -2.16
C ARG A 40 -0.55 -11.40 -2.78
N ALA A 41 -1.25 -10.29 -2.58
CA ALA A 41 -0.79 -8.97 -2.99
C ALA A 41 -0.01 -8.29 -1.85
N ALA A 42 1.04 -7.55 -2.20
CA ALA A 42 1.85 -6.80 -1.23
C ALA A 42 1.13 -5.56 -0.68
N GLY A 43 0.06 -5.11 -1.35
CA GLY A 43 -0.66 -3.89 -1.01
C GLY A 43 0.05 -2.61 -1.48
N PRO A 44 -0.61 -1.45 -1.29
CA PRO A 44 -0.04 -0.16 -1.67
C PRO A 44 1.07 0.27 -0.70
N LYS A 45 2.13 0.86 -1.25
CA LYS A 45 3.30 1.34 -0.50
C LYS A 45 3.38 2.85 -0.54
N CYS A 46 3.97 3.43 0.50
CA CYS A 46 4.26 4.85 0.56
C CYS A 46 5.32 5.23 -0.48
N GLY A 47 5.10 6.31 -1.22
CA GLY A 47 6.07 6.75 -2.23
C GLY A 47 7.42 7.25 -1.69
N ASP A 48 7.52 7.65 -0.42
CA ASP A 48 8.76 8.14 0.20
C ASP A 48 9.52 7.00 0.88
N CYS A 49 8.98 6.49 2.00
CA CYS A 49 9.62 5.47 2.82
C CYS A 49 9.35 4.02 2.39
N LYS A 50 8.57 3.78 1.32
CA LYS A 50 8.24 2.43 0.79
C LYS A 50 7.55 1.48 1.78
N GLN A 51 7.18 1.95 2.97
CA GLN A 51 6.40 1.17 3.93
C GLN A 51 4.99 0.92 3.41
N THR A 52 4.38 -0.18 3.83
CA THR A 52 3.00 -0.51 3.46
C THR A 52 2.00 0.45 4.08
N LEU A 53 1.03 0.92 3.29
CA LEU A 53 0.03 1.88 3.76
C LEU A 53 -1.05 1.19 4.59
N LYS A 54 -1.20 1.65 5.83
CA LYS A 54 -2.24 1.19 6.75
C LYS A 54 -3.62 1.72 6.32
N GLY A 55 -4.66 0.94 6.60
CA GLY A 55 -6.06 1.31 6.34
C GLY A 55 -6.54 1.06 4.90
N ILE A 56 -5.71 0.48 4.02
CA ILE A 56 -6.11 0.11 2.66
C ILE A 56 -6.06 -1.41 2.52
N LYS A 57 -7.10 -2.00 1.91
CA LYS A 57 -7.13 -3.45 1.66
C LYS A 57 -6.02 -3.87 0.72
N HIS A 58 -5.36 -5.00 0.98
CA HIS A 58 -4.37 -5.59 0.09
C HIS A 58 -5.05 -6.53 -0.89
N LEU A 59 -5.29 -6.05 -2.11
CA LEU A 59 -6.02 -6.77 -3.14
C LEU A 59 -5.18 -6.87 -4.41
N GLN A 60 -5.57 -7.77 -5.32
CA GLN A 60 -4.99 -7.75 -6.66
C GLN A 60 -5.50 -6.53 -7.44
N SER A 61 -4.72 -6.07 -8.43
CA SER A 61 -5.02 -4.85 -9.20
C SER A 61 -6.44 -4.83 -9.77
N LYS A 62 -6.92 -5.97 -10.29
CA LYS A 62 -8.27 -6.11 -10.85
C LYS A 62 -9.38 -6.02 -9.79
N GLU A 63 -9.11 -6.47 -8.57
CA GLU A 63 -10.10 -6.52 -7.49
C GLU A 63 -10.41 -5.13 -6.93
N TYR A 64 -9.46 -4.19 -7.02
CA TYR A 64 -9.67 -2.80 -6.59
C TYR A 64 -10.80 -2.07 -7.34
N LYS A 65 -11.13 -2.47 -8.58
CA LYS A 65 -12.24 -1.87 -9.33
C LYS A 65 -13.59 -2.07 -8.63
N ASN A 66 -13.76 -3.19 -7.94
CA ASN A 66 -15.04 -3.61 -7.36
C ASN A 66 -15.20 -3.19 -5.89
N VAL A 67 -14.23 -2.46 -5.35
CA VAL A 67 -14.16 -2.13 -3.93
C VAL A 67 -14.61 -0.68 -3.70
N SER A 68 -15.29 -0.43 -2.58
CA SER A 68 -15.72 0.93 -2.21
C SER A 68 -14.54 1.90 -2.10
N LYS A 69 -14.81 3.20 -2.23
CA LYS A 69 -13.77 4.24 -2.10
C LYS A 69 -13.10 4.21 -0.73
N THR A 70 -13.88 4.06 0.33
CA THR A 70 -13.40 4.05 1.73
C THR A 70 -12.39 2.95 2.02
N GLN A 71 -12.44 1.83 1.29
CA GLN A 71 -11.51 0.72 1.46
C GLN A 71 -10.22 0.87 0.61
N ARG A 72 -10.17 1.89 -0.24
CA ARG A 72 -9.04 2.22 -1.15
C ARG A 72 -8.26 3.46 -0.74
N THR A 73 -8.88 4.33 0.05
CA THR A 73 -8.33 5.65 0.40
C THR A 73 -8.36 5.87 1.91
N VAL A 74 -7.58 6.83 2.39
CA VAL A 74 -7.62 7.32 3.78
C VAL A 74 -8.04 8.78 3.77
N SER A 75 -8.89 9.21 4.71
CA SER A 75 -9.40 10.58 4.84
C SER A 75 -8.35 11.55 5.42
N ARG A 76 -7.29 11.83 4.65
CA ARG A 76 -6.31 12.88 4.94
C ARG A 76 -5.63 13.38 3.66
N ALA A 77 -4.86 14.46 3.76
CA ALA A 77 -3.95 14.89 2.70
C ALA A 77 -2.98 13.77 2.29
N TYR A 78 -2.84 13.54 0.99
CA TYR A 78 -2.08 12.43 0.38
C TYR A 78 -2.49 11.03 0.88
N GLY A 79 -3.73 10.86 1.33
CA GLY A 79 -4.27 9.59 1.77
C GLY A 79 -4.18 8.51 0.68
N GLY A 80 -3.61 7.36 1.03
CA GLY A 80 -3.40 6.25 0.09
C GLY A 80 -2.22 6.40 -0.88
N SER A 81 -1.47 7.50 -0.81
CA SER A 81 -0.19 7.65 -1.51
C SER A 81 0.99 7.75 -0.54
N ARG A 82 0.81 8.48 0.57
CA ARG A 82 1.86 8.75 1.56
C ARG A 82 1.42 8.30 2.95
N CYS A 83 2.36 7.84 3.78
CA CYS A 83 2.10 7.50 5.18
C CYS A 83 1.95 8.77 6.03
N ALA A 84 1.37 8.65 7.23
CA ALA A 84 1.14 9.80 8.11
C ALA A 84 2.45 10.52 8.50
N LEU A 85 3.52 9.76 8.76
CA LEU A 85 4.83 10.30 9.11
C LEU A 85 5.42 11.17 7.99
N CYS A 86 5.41 10.68 6.75
CA CYS A 86 5.93 11.44 5.61
C CYS A 86 5.07 12.66 5.29
N VAL A 87 3.74 12.58 5.47
CA VAL A 87 2.85 13.75 5.32
C VAL A 87 3.19 14.82 6.36
N ARG A 88 3.36 14.44 7.63
CA ARG A 88 3.78 15.37 8.69
C ARG A 88 5.11 16.04 8.37
N GLN A 89 6.11 15.26 7.96
CA GLN A 89 7.42 15.79 7.57
C GLN A 89 7.34 16.78 6.40
N ARG A 90 6.50 16.50 5.40
CA ARG A 90 6.26 17.41 4.26
C ARG A 90 5.66 18.74 4.72
N ILE A 91 4.65 18.70 5.58
CA ILE A 91 3.98 19.90 6.11
C ILE A 91 4.97 20.75 6.90
N VAL A 92 5.67 20.14 7.87
CA VAL A 92 6.65 20.85 8.72
C VAL A 92 7.80 21.40 7.89
N ARG A 93 8.34 20.62 6.96
CA ARG A 93 9.43 21.07 6.08
C ARG A 93 9.01 22.23 5.20
N ALA A 94 7.82 22.17 4.60
CA ALA A 94 7.30 23.25 3.76
C ALA A 94 7.15 24.54 4.58
N PHE A 95 6.55 24.46 5.77
CA PHE A 95 6.41 25.58 6.68
C PHE A 95 7.76 26.22 7.04
N LEU A 96 8.70 25.43 7.56
CA LEU A 96 10.01 25.96 7.98
C LEU A 96 10.81 26.58 6.83
N ILE A 97 10.74 26.02 5.63
CA ILE A 97 11.42 26.57 4.46
C ILE A 97 10.81 27.91 4.05
N GLU A 98 9.48 28.03 4.06
CA GLU A 98 8.82 29.29 3.75
C GLU A 98 9.12 30.38 4.79
N GLU A 99 9.08 30.04 6.08
CA GLU A 99 9.47 30.96 7.15
C GLU A 99 10.93 31.43 7.00
N GLN A 100 11.86 30.50 6.73
CA GLN A 100 13.27 30.86 6.48
C GLN A 100 13.44 31.76 5.26
N LYS A 101 12.66 31.54 4.18
CA LYS A 101 12.69 32.42 3.00
C LYS A 101 12.22 33.84 3.33
N ILE A 102 11.14 33.97 4.11
CA ILE A 102 10.61 35.27 4.53
C ILE A 102 11.64 36.01 5.39
N VAL A 103 12.21 35.35 6.40
CA VAL A 103 13.25 35.94 7.27
C VAL A 103 14.46 36.39 6.45
N LYS A 104 14.92 35.55 5.51
CA LYS A 104 16.03 35.89 4.62
C LYS A 104 15.72 37.12 3.76
N LYS A 105 14.49 37.24 3.25
CA LYS A 105 14.06 38.40 2.45
C LYS A 105 14.06 39.68 3.27
N VAL A 106 13.46 39.66 4.47
CA VAL A 106 13.41 40.81 5.38
C VAL A 106 14.81 41.25 5.82
N LEU A 107 15.69 40.29 6.14
CA LEU A 107 17.08 40.60 6.51
C LEU A 107 17.82 41.30 5.37
N MET A 108 17.67 40.80 4.14
CA MET A 108 18.28 41.41 2.96
C MET A 108 17.74 42.83 2.68
N GLU A 109 16.45 43.07 2.89
CA GLU A 109 15.84 44.40 2.76
C GLU A 109 16.39 45.38 3.83
N LYS A 110 16.54 44.94 5.08
CA LYS A 110 17.15 45.74 6.15
C LYS A 110 18.61 46.11 5.84
N LEU A 111 19.41 45.15 5.39
CA LEU A 111 20.81 45.37 5.02
C LEU A 111 20.97 46.32 3.82
N LYS A 112 20.02 46.30 2.87
CA LYS A 112 19.99 47.27 1.77
C LYS A 112 19.71 48.68 2.28
N LYS A 113 18.70 48.83 3.15
CA LYS A 113 18.31 50.13 3.73
C LYS A 113 19.45 50.76 4.55
N SER A 114 20.21 49.96 5.30
CA SER A 114 21.34 50.45 6.09
C SER A 114 22.58 50.81 5.28
N LYS A 115 22.73 50.31 4.05
CA LYS A 115 23.83 50.68 3.14
C LYS A 115 23.53 51.92 2.30
N SER A 116 22.26 52.22 2.08
CA SER A 116 21.80 53.40 1.34
C SER A 116 21.65 54.65 2.21
N ALA A 117 21.66 54.49 3.53
CA ALA A 117 21.71 55.57 4.51
C ALA A 117 23.17 55.81 4.90
#